data_AF-A0A4Q4DLF2-F1
#
_entry.id   AF-A0A4Q4DLF2-F1
#
_cell.length_a   1.000
_cell.length_b   1.000
_cell.length_c   1.000
_cell.angle_alpha   90.00
_cell.angle_beta   90.00
_cell.angle_gamma   90.00
#
_symmetry.space_group_name_H-M   'P 1'
#
loop_
_entity.id
_entity.type
_entity.pdbx_description
1 polymer ?
#
loop_
_entity_poly.entity_id
_entity_poly.type
_entity_poly.pdbx_seq_one_letter_code
_entity_poly.pdbx_strand_id
1 'polypeptide(L)'
;MLSYVEAAGTKVMVLEELGDEPGREAELLGCTVLKHKVSKAGWMSAERRERAMAMEWTYSHPAPQYRQDRLGQLMTWWVADYVARRHADVEWIRSTVRSPSLGKLARERDGWQKVREADDETFAWVHLIQREPRQLDALRTLVATPTGLFGDSTGARRV
;
A
#
# COMPACT_ATOMS: atom_id res chain seq x y z
N MET A 1 14.02 -6.24 2.17
CA MET A 1 13.05 -6.77 3.15
C MET A 1 11.74 -6.02 3.03
N LEU A 2 10.60 -6.71 3.07
CA LEU A 2 9.28 -6.09 3.11
C LEU A 2 8.67 -6.31 4.49
N SER A 3 8.28 -5.23 5.17
CA SER A 3 7.70 -5.25 6.51
C SER A 3 6.45 -4.37 6.55
N TYR A 4 5.69 -4.44 7.65
CA TYR A 4 4.64 -3.46 7.92
C TYR A 4 4.56 -3.13 9.41
N VAL A 5 4.15 -1.91 9.70
CA VAL A 5 3.89 -1.40 11.05
C VAL A 5 2.42 -1.01 11.13
N GLU A 6 1.80 -1.26 12.29
CA GLU A 6 0.40 -0.92 12.55
C GLU A 6 0.29 0.07 13.70
N ALA A 7 -0.42 1.17 13.48
CA ALA A 7 -0.70 2.18 14.50
C ALA A 7 -2.09 2.79 14.27
N ALA A 8 -2.93 2.81 15.30
CA ALA A 8 -4.24 3.48 15.31
C ALA A 8 -5.15 3.14 14.10
N GLY A 9 -5.22 1.86 13.69
CA GLY A 9 -6.04 1.40 12.56
C GLY A 9 -5.50 1.80 11.17
N THR A 10 -4.27 2.32 11.14
CA THR A 10 -3.49 2.59 9.93
C THR A 10 -2.36 1.58 9.85
N LYS A 11 -2.17 0.98 8.67
CA LYS A 11 -1.05 0.08 8.40
C LYS A 11 -0.12 0.74 7.41
N VAL A 12 1.16 0.81 7.76
CA VAL A 12 2.20 1.32 6.86
C VAL A 12 3.04 0.13 6.44
N MET A 13 3.00 -0.19 5.16
CA MET A 13 3.92 -1.17 4.58
C MET A 13 5.18 -0.44 4.16
N VAL A 14 6.33 -1.03 4.49
CA VAL A 14 7.66 -0.48 4.29
C VAL A 14 8.47 -1.50 3.49
N LEU A 15 9.08 -1.05 2.41
CA LEU A 15 10.03 -1.82 1.63
C LEU A 15 11.41 -1.24 1.85
N GLU A 16 12.34 -2.08 2.30
CA GLU A 16 13.69 -1.68 2.67
C GLU A 16 14.74 -2.52 1.94
N GLU A 17 15.89 -1.95 1.63
CA GLU A 17 17.09 -2.69 1.24
C GLU A 17 17.89 -3.01 2.50
N LEU A 18 18.22 -4.27 2.73
CA LEU A 18 19.13 -4.63 3.81
C LEU A 18 20.56 -4.38 3.31
N GLY A 19 21.36 -3.66 4.09
CA GLY A 19 22.78 -3.53 3.79
C GLY A 19 23.48 -4.88 3.93
N ASP A 20 24.39 -5.18 3.01
CA ASP A 20 25.22 -6.40 3.06
C ASP A 20 26.28 -6.35 4.18
N GLU A 21 26.49 -5.18 4.78
CA GLU A 21 27.52 -4.91 5.78
C GLU A 21 26.93 -4.76 7.20
N PRO A 22 27.55 -5.35 8.24
CA PRO A 22 27.13 -5.17 9.63
C PRO A 22 27.13 -3.69 10.03
N GLY A 23 25.98 -3.18 10.47
CA GLY A 23 25.84 -1.80 10.97
C GLY A 23 25.38 -0.78 9.92
N ARG A 24 25.15 -1.18 8.66
CA ARG A 24 24.46 -0.31 7.69
C ARG A 24 22.97 -0.32 7.98
N GLU A 25 22.40 0.86 8.23
CA GLU A 25 20.94 1.02 8.38
C GLU A 25 20.23 0.63 7.08
N ALA A 26 19.05 0.00 7.23
CA ALA A 26 18.24 -0.41 6.10
C ALA A 26 17.77 0.83 5.32
N GLU A 27 17.89 0.79 3.99
CA GLU A 27 17.51 1.92 3.13
C GLU A 27 16.02 1.83 2.76
N LEU A 28 15.25 2.89 2.97
CA LEU A 28 13.84 2.93 2.61
C LEU A 28 13.65 3.00 1.09
N LEU A 29 13.25 1.89 0.49
CA LEU A 29 12.97 1.76 -0.94
C LEU A 29 11.53 2.13 -1.32
N GLY A 30 10.58 2.06 -0.38
CA GLY A 30 9.21 2.47 -0.64
C GLY A 30 8.29 2.31 0.56
N CYS A 31 7.16 3.01 0.51
CA CYS A 31 6.12 2.86 1.51
C CYS A 31 4.73 3.05 0.91
N THR A 32 3.72 2.48 1.56
CA THR A 32 2.32 2.79 1.29
C THR A 32 1.51 2.70 2.57
N VAL A 33 0.44 3.48 2.64
CA VAL A 33 -0.42 3.57 3.80
C VAL A 33 -1.78 2.95 3.46
N LEU A 34 -2.20 1.97 4.25
CA LEU A 34 -3.49 1.31 4.14
C LEU A 34 -4.37 1.69 5.34
N LYS A 35 -5.57 2.20 5.06
CA LYS A 35 -6.54 2.66 6.07
C LYS A 35 -7.90 2.02 5.87
N HIS A 36 -8.60 1.73 6.97
CA HIS A 36 -10.00 1.30 6.90
C HIS A 36 -10.96 2.43 6.49
N LYS A 37 -10.59 3.68 6.76
CA LYS A 37 -11.43 4.85 6.45
C LYS A 37 -11.06 5.37 5.07
N VAL A 38 -11.96 5.18 4.10
CA VAL A 38 -11.87 5.82 2.78
C VAL A 38 -12.33 7.27 2.88
N SER A 39 -11.61 8.20 2.26
CA SER A 39 -12.09 9.58 2.10
C SER A 39 -13.48 9.58 1.46
N LYS A 40 -14.34 10.50 1.89
CA LYS A 40 -15.67 10.68 1.26
C LYS A 40 -15.57 11.47 -0.05
N ALA A 41 -14.52 12.27 -0.24
CA ALA A 41 -14.37 13.14 -1.41
C ALA A 41 -14.43 12.33 -2.71
N GLY A 42 -15.23 12.81 -3.68
CA GLY A 42 -15.43 12.17 -4.98
C GLY A 42 -16.27 10.88 -5.01
N TRP A 43 -16.37 10.11 -3.91
CA TRP A 43 -17.15 8.85 -3.87
C TRP A 43 -18.64 9.10 -3.68
N MET A 44 -19.49 8.39 -4.42
CA MET A 44 -20.96 8.44 -4.29
C MET A 44 -21.46 7.73 -3.03
N SER A 45 -22.68 8.05 -2.61
CA SER A 45 -23.32 7.40 -1.46
C SER A 45 -23.43 5.89 -1.59
N ALA A 46 -23.61 5.35 -2.81
CA ALA A 46 -23.60 3.91 -3.03
C ALA A 46 -22.22 3.29 -2.75
N GLU A 47 -21.17 3.87 -3.35
CA GLU A 47 -19.79 3.43 -3.19
C GLU A 47 -19.30 3.56 -1.74
N ARG A 48 -19.72 4.61 -1.03
CA ARG A 48 -19.39 4.80 0.39
C ARG A 48 -19.97 3.72 1.32
N ARG A 49 -20.97 2.96 0.87
CA ARG A 49 -21.54 1.84 1.63
C ARG A 49 -20.81 0.52 1.40
N GLU A 50 -20.02 0.42 0.33
CA GLU A 50 -19.23 -0.76 0.03
C GLU A 50 -18.08 -0.89 1.03
N ARG A 51 -17.77 -2.13 1.42
CA ARG A 51 -16.68 -2.42 2.36
C ARG A 51 -15.36 -2.22 1.63
N ALA A 52 -14.66 -1.14 1.95
CA ALA A 52 -13.46 -0.75 1.25
C ALA A 52 -12.35 -0.28 2.19
N MET A 53 -11.10 -0.50 1.77
CA MET A 53 -9.91 0.09 2.39
C MET A 53 -9.26 1.08 1.43
N ALA A 54 -8.62 2.12 1.96
CA ALA A 54 -7.91 3.13 1.18
C ALA A 54 -6.40 2.87 1.19
N MET A 55 -5.81 2.80 0.00
CA MET A 55 -4.37 2.82 -0.23
C MET A 55 -3.95 4.24 -0.60
N GLU A 56 -3.13 4.86 0.24
CA GLU A 56 -2.72 6.25 0.15
C GLU A 56 -1.19 6.38 0.34
N TRP A 57 -0.65 7.58 0.08
CA TRP A 57 0.75 7.93 0.38
C TRP A 57 1.76 6.90 -0.15
N THR A 58 1.55 6.43 -1.38
CA THR A 58 2.45 5.46 -1.99
C THR A 58 3.67 6.16 -2.56
N TYR A 59 4.84 5.76 -2.08
CA TYR A 59 6.13 6.30 -2.48
C TYR A 59 7.08 5.16 -2.83
N SER A 60 7.85 5.32 -3.89
CA SER A 60 8.95 4.42 -4.25
C SER A 60 10.21 5.25 -4.52
N HIS A 61 11.36 4.71 -4.14
CA HIS A 61 12.64 5.38 -4.23
C HIS A 61 12.94 5.84 -5.67
N PRO A 62 13.35 7.10 -5.90
CA PRO A 62 13.43 7.68 -7.24
C PRO A 62 14.73 7.34 -7.97
N ALA A 63 15.71 6.77 -7.27
CA ALA A 63 17.05 6.57 -7.81
C ALA A 63 17.01 5.63 -9.03
N PRO A 64 17.80 5.92 -10.10
CA PRO A 64 17.67 5.23 -11.39
C PRO A 64 17.80 3.71 -11.31
N GLN A 65 18.63 3.20 -10.41
CA GLN A 65 18.87 1.77 -10.23
C GLN A 65 17.58 1.01 -9.88
N TYR A 66 16.65 1.61 -9.13
CA TYR A 66 15.41 0.95 -8.70
C TYR A 66 14.24 1.11 -9.67
N ARG A 67 14.41 1.87 -10.76
CA ARG A 67 13.30 2.12 -11.72
C ARG A 67 12.85 0.85 -12.41
N GLN A 68 13.76 -0.08 -12.67
CA GLN A 68 13.46 -1.35 -13.33
C GLN A 68 12.82 -2.37 -12.38
N ASP A 69 12.95 -2.18 -11.06
CA ASP A 69 12.47 -3.11 -10.05
C ASP A 69 10.96 -3.01 -9.80
N ARG A 70 10.32 -1.98 -10.37
CA ARG A 70 8.87 -1.76 -10.31
C ARG A 70 8.33 -1.79 -8.88
N LEU A 71 9.04 -1.18 -7.93
CA LEU A 71 8.69 -1.22 -6.51
C LEU A 71 7.22 -0.85 -6.22
N GLY A 72 6.68 0.16 -6.90
CA GLY A 72 5.26 0.53 -6.80
C GLY A 72 4.28 -0.59 -7.18
N GLN A 73 4.63 -1.42 -8.16
CA GLN A 73 3.86 -2.60 -8.54
C GLN A 73 3.88 -3.65 -7.42
N LEU A 74 5.07 -3.96 -6.92
CA LEU A 74 5.26 -4.95 -5.87
C LEU A 74 4.44 -4.57 -4.61
N MET A 75 4.51 -3.30 -4.20
CA MET A 75 3.74 -2.76 -3.09
C MET A 75 2.23 -2.87 -3.31
N THR A 76 1.76 -2.53 -4.51
CA THR A 76 0.33 -2.65 -4.88
C THR A 76 -0.15 -4.09 -4.82
N TRP A 77 0.65 -5.03 -5.32
CA TRP A 77 0.33 -6.45 -5.28
C TRP A 77 0.32 -6.98 -3.85
N TRP A 78 1.28 -6.56 -3.03
CA TRP A 78 1.30 -6.92 -1.63
C TRP A 78 0.06 -6.45 -0.90
N VAL A 79 -0.38 -5.20 -1.11
CA VAL A 79 -1.61 -4.69 -0.51
C VAL A 79 -2.82 -5.52 -0.94
N ALA A 80 -2.92 -5.89 -2.22
CA ALA A 80 -4.00 -6.72 -2.72
C ALA A 80 -4.04 -8.11 -2.06
N ASP A 81 -2.88 -8.76 -1.92
CA ASP A 81 -2.76 -10.07 -1.26
C ASP A 81 -3.01 -9.97 0.25
N TYR A 82 -2.46 -8.95 0.91
CA TYR A 82 -2.63 -8.69 2.33
C TYR A 82 -4.12 -8.54 2.69
N VAL A 83 -4.84 -7.67 1.96
CA VAL A 83 -6.27 -7.43 2.19
C VAL A 83 -7.05 -8.71 1.93
N ALA A 84 -6.77 -9.44 0.86
CA ALA A 84 -7.47 -10.69 0.54
C ALA A 84 -7.28 -11.78 1.61
N ARG A 85 -6.16 -11.78 2.34
CA ARG A 85 -5.86 -12.77 3.39
C ARG A 85 -6.35 -12.35 4.77
N ARG A 86 -6.33 -11.06 5.08
CA ARG A 86 -6.56 -10.54 6.44
C ARG A 86 -7.90 -9.84 6.62
N HIS A 87 -8.55 -9.47 5.51
CA HIS A 87 -9.78 -8.69 5.50
C HIS A 87 -10.74 -9.27 4.46
N ALA A 88 -11.21 -10.50 4.70
CA ALA A 88 -12.06 -11.25 3.76
C ALA A 88 -13.43 -10.59 3.49
N ASP A 89 -13.83 -9.63 4.31
CA ASP A 89 -15.05 -8.85 4.17
C ASP A 89 -14.86 -7.58 3.30
N VAL A 90 -13.63 -7.20 2.98
CA VAL A 90 -13.36 -6.05 2.11
C VAL A 90 -13.57 -6.43 0.65
N GLU A 91 -14.37 -5.64 -0.04
CA GLU A 91 -14.70 -5.82 -1.47
C GLU A 91 -13.76 -5.01 -2.36
N TRP A 92 -13.33 -3.83 -1.89
CA TRP A 92 -12.54 -2.90 -2.69
C TRP A 92 -11.33 -2.33 -1.95
N ILE A 93 -10.21 -2.25 -2.64
CA ILE A 93 -9.09 -1.38 -2.29
C ILE A 93 -9.20 -0.15 -3.18
N ARG A 94 -9.24 1.03 -2.58
CA ARG A 94 -9.46 2.30 -3.26
C ARG A 94 -8.24 3.19 -3.16
N SER A 95 -7.99 3.95 -4.20
CA SER A 95 -6.93 4.95 -4.21
C SER A 95 -7.31 6.15 -5.07
N THR A 96 -6.56 7.23 -4.91
CA THR A 96 -6.66 8.43 -5.71
C THR A 96 -5.32 8.70 -6.36
N VAL A 97 -5.33 8.95 -7.68
CA VAL A 97 -4.12 9.30 -8.43
C VAL A 97 -4.33 10.63 -9.13
N ARG A 98 -3.36 11.53 -9.03
CA ARG A 98 -3.45 12.86 -9.68
C ARG A 98 -3.00 12.84 -11.14
N SER A 99 -2.06 11.94 -11.46
CA SER A 99 -1.51 11.85 -12.81
C SER A 99 -2.37 10.93 -13.67
N PRO A 100 -2.88 11.40 -14.83
CA PRO A 100 -3.58 10.54 -15.78
C PRO A 100 -2.71 9.37 -16.26
N SER A 101 -1.42 9.62 -16.46
CA SER A 101 -0.44 8.61 -16.87
C SER A 101 -0.25 7.53 -15.81
N LEU A 102 -0.23 7.91 -14.52
CA LEU A 102 -0.18 6.95 -13.42
C LEU A 102 -1.47 6.13 -13.33
N GLY A 103 -2.64 6.77 -13.52
CA GLY A 103 -3.92 6.06 -13.57
C GLY A 103 -3.99 5.06 -14.72
N LYS A 104 -3.48 5.43 -15.91
CA LYS A 104 -3.37 4.53 -17.05
C LYS A 104 -2.44 3.34 -16.74
N LEU A 105 -1.25 3.61 -16.20
CA LEU A 105 -0.28 2.58 -15.82
C LEU A 105 -0.88 1.60 -14.79
N ALA A 106 -1.54 2.12 -13.75
CA ALA A 106 -2.17 1.29 -12.72
C ALA A 106 -3.24 0.36 -13.30
N ARG A 107 -4.01 0.81 -14.29
CA ARG A 107 -5.00 -0.03 -14.99
C ARG A 107 -4.35 -1.12 -15.82
N GLU A 108 -3.43 -0.73 -16.70
CA GLU A 108 -2.81 -1.65 -17.67
C GLU A 108 -1.93 -2.70 -17.01
N ARG A 109 -1.24 -2.31 -15.93
CA ARG A 109 -0.21 -3.13 -15.30
C ARG A 109 -0.73 -3.86 -14.06
N ASP A 110 -1.53 -3.17 -13.26
CA ASP A 110 -1.85 -3.61 -11.91
C ASP A 110 -3.34 -3.92 -11.74
N GLY A 111 -4.12 -3.99 -12.82
CA GLY A 111 -5.52 -4.42 -12.77
C GLY A 111 -6.43 -3.50 -11.96
N TRP A 112 -6.05 -2.23 -11.79
CA TRP A 112 -6.96 -1.24 -11.23
C TRP A 112 -8.05 -0.90 -12.23
N GLN A 113 -9.22 -0.54 -11.70
CA GLN A 113 -10.36 -0.04 -12.44
C GLN A 113 -10.46 1.46 -12.20
N LYS A 114 -10.62 2.24 -13.27
CA LYS A 114 -11.00 3.65 -13.15
C LYS A 114 -12.49 3.71 -12.84
N VAL A 115 -12.83 4.35 -11.74
CA VAL A 115 -14.22 4.57 -11.33
C VAL A 115 -14.72 5.85 -11.97
N ARG A 116 -14.04 6.97 -11.69
CA ARG A 116 -14.40 8.31 -12.18
C ARG A 116 -13.23 9.28 -12.03
N GLU A 117 -13.44 10.47 -12.55
CA GLU A 117 -12.66 11.65 -12.17
C GLU A 117 -13.54 12.52 -11.28
N ALA A 118 -12.93 13.20 -10.32
CA ALA A 118 -13.66 14.02 -9.38
C ALA A 118 -12.79 15.18 -8.90
N ASP A 119 -13.46 16.25 -8.48
CA ASP A 119 -12.79 17.29 -7.73
C ASP A 119 -12.46 16.80 -6.32
N ASP A 120 -11.23 17.03 -5.89
CA ASP A 120 -10.77 16.80 -4.52
C ASP A 120 -10.40 18.14 -3.89
N GLU A 121 -10.94 18.41 -2.71
CA GLU A 121 -10.72 19.68 -2.00
C GLU A 121 -9.23 19.95 -1.71
N THR A 122 -8.40 18.90 -1.66
CA THR A 122 -6.96 19.01 -1.41
C THR A 122 -6.16 19.13 -2.70
N PHE A 123 -6.61 18.47 -3.78
CA PHE A 123 -5.78 18.21 -4.96
C PHE A 123 -6.35 18.68 -6.30
N ALA A 124 -7.44 19.46 -6.27
CA ALA A 124 -8.20 19.94 -7.42
C ALA A 124 -8.82 18.81 -8.23
N TRP A 125 -8.07 18.06 -9.05
CA TRP A 125 -8.60 16.99 -9.90
C TRP A 125 -7.91 15.66 -9.64
N VAL A 126 -8.69 14.61 -9.37
CA VAL A 126 -8.16 13.26 -9.11
C VAL A 126 -8.88 12.19 -9.90
N HIS A 127 -8.16 11.13 -10.23
CA HIS A 127 -8.72 9.89 -10.76
C HIS A 127 -8.97 8.94 -9.60
N LEU A 128 -10.24 8.61 -9.36
CA LEU A 128 -10.62 7.59 -8.40
C LEU A 128 -10.46 6.23 -9.05
N ILE A 129 -9.66 5.37 -8.42
CA ILE A 129 -9.39 4.02 -8.88
C ILE A 129 -9.70 3.02 -7.78
N GLN A 130 -10.10 1.81 -8.18
CA GLN A 130 -10.34 0.71 -7.25
C GLN A 130 -9.82 -0.62 -7.80
N ARG A 131 -9.58 -1.56 -6.90
CA ARG A 131 -9.14 -2.90 -7.24
C ARG A 131 -9.71 -3.89 -6.23
N GLU A 132 -10.10 -5.07 -6.70
CA GLU A 132 -10.50 -6.17 -5.83
C GLU A 132 -9.27 -6.73 -5.08
N PRO A 133 -9.40 -7.05 -3.78
CA PRO A 133 -8.41 -7.86 -3.09
C PRO A 133 -8.23 -9.19 -3.83
N ARG A 134 -6.98 -9.62 -4.00
CA ARG A 134 -6.69 -10.89 -4.67
C ARG A 134 -5.49 -11.55 -4.03
N GLN A 135 -5.63 -12.83 -3.68
CA GLN A 135 -4.50 -13.64 -3.25
C GLN A 135 -3.58 -13.90 -4.46
N LEU A 136 -2.29 -13.65 -4.27
CA LEU A 136 -1.26 -13.80 -5.29
C LEU A 136 -0.22 -14.78 -4.77
N ASP A 137 -0.34 -16.05 -5.14
CA ASP A 137 0.52 -17.11 -4.60
C ASP A 137 2.01 -16.86 -4.86
N ALA A 138 2.36 -16.24 -5.99
CA ALA A 138 3.73 -15.86 -6.32
C ALA A 138 4.37 -14.86 -5.34
N LEU A 139 3.58 -14.05 -4.62
CA LEU A 139 4.12 -13.13 -3.62
C LEU A 139 4.58 -13.84 -2.34
N ARG A 140 4.02 -15.00 -2.01
CA ARG A 140 4.43 -15.75 -0.82
C ARG A 140 5.93 -16.08 -0.86
N THR A 141 6.48 -16.30 -2.05
CA THR A 141 7.90 -16.61 -2.25
C THR A 141 8.79 -15.38 -2.16
N LEU A 142 8.25 -14.17 -2.36
CA LEU A 142 9.00 -12.91 -2.38
C LEU A 142 9.01 -12.21 -1.01
N VAL A 143 8.04 -12.50 -0.15
CA VAL A 143 7.90 -11.87 1.16
C VAL A 143 8.43 -12.82 2.22
N ALA A 144 9.71 -12.65 2.57
CA ALA A 144 10.22 -13.22 3.81
C ALA A 144 9.48 -12.56 4.98
N THR A 145 8.70 -13.35 5.72
CA THR A 145 8.17 -12.88 7.01
C THR A 145 9.37 -12.79 7.95
N PRO A 146 9.68 -11.63 8.56
CA PRO A 146 10.72 -11.60 9.58
C PRO A 146 10.23 -12.43 10.75
N THR A 147 10.70 -13.67 10.85
CA THR A 147 10.54 -14.47 12.07
C THR A 147 11.52 -13.88 13.09
N GLY A 148 11.08 -12.89 13.85
CA GLY A 148 11.72 -12.49 15.11
C GLY A 148 12.95 -11.56 15.03
N LEU A 149 12.84 -10.39 14.41
CA LEU A 149 13.89 -9.34 14.50
C LEU A 149 13.53 -8.12 15.36
N PHE A 150 12.33 -8.09 15.96
CA PHE A 150 12.11 -7.27 17.15
C PHE A 150 12.17 -8.21 18.35
N GLY A 151 13.38 -8.36 18.90
CA GLY A 151 13.54 -8.90 20.24
C GLY A 151 12.69 -8.10 21.21
N ASP A 152 12.12 -8.80 22.19
CA ASP A 152 11.60 -8.22 23.40
C ASP A 152 12.62 -7.22 23.97
N SER A 153 12.38 -5.93 23.76
CA SER A 153 12.96 -4.89 24.60
C SER A 153 11.90 -4.47 25.61
N THR A 154 11.81 -5.25 26.67
CA THR A 154 11.23 -4.89 27.97
C THR A 154 11.62 -3.48 28.40
N GLY A 155 10.64 -2.67 28.83
CA GLY A 155 10.91 -1.62 29.83
C GLY A 155 10.05 -0.35 29.78
N ALA A 156 8.85 -0.38 30.38
CA ALA A 156 8.26 0.82 31.00
C ALA A 156 7.31 0.46 32.17
N ARG A 157 7.93 0.36 33.35
CA ARG A 157 7.47 0.58 34.74
C ARG A 157 6.08 0.10 35.21
N ARG A 158 6.13 -0.78 36.23
CA ARG A 158 5.23 -0.69 37.41
C ARG A 158 5.33 0.71 38.04
N VAL A 159 4.19 1.36 38.22
CA VAL A 159 3.66 1.73 39.54
C VAL A 159 2.16 1.47 39.50
#